data_AF-J3EQT4-F1
#
_entry.id   AF-J3EQT4-F1
#
_cell.length_a   1.000
_cell.length_b   1.000
_cell.length_c   1.000
_cell.angle_alpha   90.00
_cell.angle_beta   90.00
_cell.angle_gamma   90.00
#
_symmetry.space_group_name_H-M   'P 1'
#
loop_
_entity.id
_entity.type
_entity.pdbx_description
1 polymer ?
#
loop_
_entity_poly.entity_id
_entity_poly.type
_entity_poly.pdbx_seq_one_letter_code
_entity_poly.pdbx_strand_id
1 'polypeptide(L)'
;MSLSGHVGQNSQADFKALGYSLWTPYRKNMKGAKEHNVQSLKTLQRTIESRFSILVDEFGIERNLTRSAFGFQLKIELATLVYNLGFFEFVTN
;
A
#
# COMPACT_ATOMS: atom_id res chain seq x y z
N MET A 1 -8.32 10.24 -1.76
CA MET A 1 -8.66 9.73 -0.40
C MET A 1 -7.33 9.37 0.28
N SER A 2 -7.00 9.94 1.45
CA SER A 2 -5.69 9.70 2.10
C SER A 2 -5.68 8.31 2.74
N LEU A 3 -4.82 7.40 2.25
CA LEU A 3 -4.56 6.06 2.81
C LEU A 3 -3.80 6.13 4.16
N SER A 4 -4.17 7.08 5.03
CA SER A 4 -3.67 7.18 6.40
C SER A 4 -4.37 6.14 7.31
N GLY A 5 -4.44 4.89 6.84
CA GLY A 5 -5.02 3.77 7.56
C GLY A 5 -4.10 3.33 8.69
N HIS A 6 -4.49 3.64 9.92
CA HIS A 6 -3.84 3.04 11.09
C HIS A 6 -4.26 1.58 11.17
N VAL A 7 -3.29 0.66 11.16
CA VAL A 7 -3.56 -0.76 11.42
C VAL A 7 -3.94 -0.91 12.89
N GLY A 8 -5.11 -1.51 13.14
CA GLY A 8 -5.58 -1.78 14.50
C GLY A 8 -4.67 -2.75 15.24
N GLN A 9 -4.66 -2.69 16.58
CA GLN A 9 -3.78 -3.52 17.42
C GLN A 9 -3.96 -5.02 17.16
N ASN A 10 -5.19 -5.47 16.90
CA ASN A 10 -5.48 -6.88 16.60
C ASN A 10 -4.82 -7.33 15.30
N SER A 11 -4.89 -6.50 14.25
CA SER A 11 -4.26 -6.81 12.96
C SER A 11 -2.73 -6.82 13.07
N GLN A 12 -2.12 -5.95 13.87
CA GLN A 12 -0.67 -6.03 14.11
C GLN A 12 -0.25 -7.35 14.77
N ALA A 13 -1.05 -7.87 15.70
CA ALA A 13 -0.78 -9.16 16.34
C ALA A 13 -0.88 -10.30 15.31
N ASP A 14 -1.89 -10.27 14.45
CA ASP A 14 -2.08 -11.28 13.40
C ASP A 14 -0.92 -11.28 12.39
N PHE A 15 -0.50 -10.10 11.92
CA PHE A 15 0.66 -9.98 11.02
C PHE A 15 1.94 -10.48 11.70
N LYS A 16 2.13 -10.18 12.98
CA LYS A 16 3.28 -10.67 13.75
C LYS A 16 3.26 -12.19 13.90
N ALA A 17 2.09 -12.80 14.10
CA ALA A 17 1.92 -14.25 14.14
C ALA A 17 2.26 -14.91 12.80
N LEU A 18 2.00 -14.21 11.69
CA LEU A 18 2.40 -14.62 10.33
C LEU A 18 3.89 -14.35 10.01
N GLY A 19 4.67 -13.82 10.96
CA GLY A 19 6.08 -13.51 10.78
C GLY A 19 6.36 -12.15 10.13
N TYR A 20 5.34 -11.32 9.91
CA TYR A 20 5.50 -9.99 9.32
C TYR A 20 5.63 -8.91 10.40
N SER A 21 6.61 -8.03 10.23
CA SER A 21 6.76 -6.82 11.03
C SER A 21 6.30 -5.61 10.23
N LEU A 22 5.09 -5.11 10.51
CA LEU A 22 4.57 -3.92 9.85
C LEU A 22 5.09 -2.68 10.55
N TRP A 23 5.94 -1.90 9.87
CA TRP A 23 6.38 -0.62 10.37
C TRP A 23 5.26 0.42 10.22
N THR A 24 4.87 1.04 11.34
CA THR A 24 3.91 2.15 11.37
C THR A 24 4.54 3.36 12.06
N PRO A 25 4.48 4.57 11.48
CA PRO A 25 5.11 5.74 12.06
C PRO A 25 4.54 6.02 13.45
N TYR A 26 5.43 6.28 14.42
CA TYR A 26 5.05 6.69 15.76
C TYR A 26 4.50 8.10 15.75
N ARG A 27 3.53 8.38 16.62
CA ARG A 27 3.04 9.75 16.83
C ARG A 27 4.18 10.61 17.38
N LYS A 28 4.19 11.90 17.03
CA LYS A 28 5.27 12.84 17.41
C LYS A 28 5.54 12.91 18.92
N ASN A 29 4.53 12.65 19.75
CA ASN A 29 4.60 12.67 21.21
C ASN A 29 4.98 11.33 21.85
N MET A 30 5.22 10.27 21.08
CA MET A 30 5.63 8.97 21.63
C MET A 30 7.12 8.94 21.94
N LYS A 31 7.49 8.25 23.02
CA LYS A 31 8.89 8.00 23.39
C LYS A 31 9.59 7.23 22.26
N GLY A 32 10.80 7.64 21.90
CA GLY A 32 11.57 7.02 20.81
C GLY A 32 11.10 7.39 19.38
N ALA A 33 10.13 8.29 19.23
CA ALA A 33 9.60 8.64 17.90
C ALA A 33 10.66 9.17 16.92
N LYS A 34 11.71 9.86 17.40
CA LYS A 34 12.79 10.35 16.52
C LYS A 34 13.62 9.20 15.92
N GLU A 35 13.89 8.16 16.71
CA GLU A 35 14.68 7.01 16.31
C GLU A 35 13.83 6.04 15.46
N HIS A 36 12.59 5.80 15.86
CA HIS A 36 11.66 4.93 15.14
C HIS A 36 11.23 5.49 13.78
N ASN A 37 11.07 6.82 13.68
CA ASN A 37 10.54 7.49 12.50
C ASN A 37 11.61 7.94 11.51
N VAL A 38 12.45 6.99 11.09
CA VAL A 38 13.54 7.22 10.15
C VAL A 38 13.00 7.79 8.83
N GLN A 39 13.71 8.77 8.27
CA GLN A 39 13.27 9.48 7.06
C GLN A 39 13.16 8.56 5.84
N SER A 40 14.05 7.58 5.68
CA SER A 40 14.01 6.61 4.59
C SER A 40 12.71 5.78 4.61
N LEU A 41 12.30 5.29 5.78
CA LEU A 41 11.06 4.53 5.95
C LEU A 41 9.82 5.39 5.66
N LYS A 42 9.83 6.67 6.07
CA LYS A 42 8.76 7.62 5.71
C LYS A 42 8.67 7.85 4.20
N THR A 43 9.81 8.03 3.54
CA THR A 43 9.84 8.22 2.09
C THR A 43 9.30 6.98 1.39
N LEU A 44 9.73 5.78 1.81
CA LEU A 44 9.22 4.52 1.29
C LEU A 44 7.70 4.40 1.49
N GLN A 45 7.21 4.66 2.71
CA GLN A 45 5.78 4.62 3.02
C GLN A 45 4.98 5.59 2.14
N ARG A 46 5.44 6.85 1.99
CA ARG A 46 4.77 7.84 1.13
C ARG A 46 4.75 7.41 -0.33
N THR A 47 5.83 6.81 -0.83
CA THR A 47 5.87 6.25 -2.17
C THR A 47 4.81 5.17 -2.32
N ILE A 48 4.76 4.21 -1.39
CA ILE A 48 3.74 3.14 -1.40
C ILE A 48 2.33 3.75 -1.39
N GLU A 49 2.02 4.64 -0.44
CA GLU A 49 0.72 5.32 -0.33
C GLU A 49 0.35 6.04 -1.62
N SER A 50 1.28 6.77 -2.23
CA SER A 50 1.05 7.48 -3.50
C SER A 50 0.76 6.52 -4.66
N ARG A 51 1.47 5.40 -4.75
CA ARG A 51 1.23 4.38 -5.78
C ARG A 51 -0.15 3.74 -5.60
N PHE A 52 -0.52 3.41 -4.36
CA PHE A 52 -1.86 2.89 -4.06
C PHE A 52 -2.96 3.91 -4.34
N SER A 53 -2.76 5.20 -4.02
CA SER A 53 -3.73 6.24 -4.39
C SER A 53 -4.00 6.29 -5.89
N ILE A 54 -2.96 6.16 -6.72
CA ILE A 54 -3.12 6.07 -8.19
C ILE A 54 -3.95 4.84 -8.57
N LEU A 55 -3.63 3.66 -8.02
CA LEU A 55 -4.39 2.44 -8.29
C LEU A 55 -5.88 2.57 -7.87
N VAL A 56 -6.15 3.28 -6.77
CA VAL A 56 -7.52 3.53 -6.32
C VAL A 56 -8.25 4.52 -7.23
N ASP A 57 -7.62 5.66 -7.51
CA ASP A 57 -8.27 6.78 -8.19
C ASP A 57 -8.38 6.54 -9.71
N GLU A 58 -7.37 5.93 -10.35
CA GLU A 58 -7.34 5.69 -11.79
C GLU A 58 -7.85 4.30 -12.19
N PHE A 59 -7.56 3.26 -11.39
CA PHE A 59 -7.91 1.87 -11.71
C PHE A 59 -9.07 1.31 -10.90
N GLY A 60 -9.57 2.07 -9.91
CA GLY A 60 -10.78 1.71 -9.16
C GLY A 60 -10.65 0.43 -8.35
N ILE A 61 -9.44 0.07 -7.86
CA ILE A 61 -9.20 -1.21 -7.18
C ILE A 61 -10.08 -1.40 -5.92
N GLU A 62 -10.44 -0.31 -5.23
CA GLU A 62 -11.35 -0.33 -4.07
C GLU A 62 -12.83 -0.31 -4.45
N ARG A 63 -13.18 0.12 -5.67
CA ARG A 63 -14.55 0.16 -6.19
C ARG A 63 -14.91 -1.09 -6.98
N ASN A 64 -14.19 -2.17 -6.74
CA ASN A 64 -14.33 -3.41 -7.47
C ASN A 64 -15.62 -4.15 -7.06
N LEU A 65 -16.62 -4.15 -7.96
CA LEU A 65 -17.94 -4.76 -7.75
C LEU A 65 -17.97 -6.29 -7.97
N THR A 66 -16.81 -6.95 -8.09
CA THR A 66 -16.76 -8.39 -8.37
C THR A 66 -17.15 -9.18 -7.13
N ARG A 67 -18.09 -10.12 -7.29
CA ARG A 67 -18.70 -10.85 -6.16
C ARG A 67 -17.89 -12.06 -5.68
N SER A 68 -16.79 -12.41 -6.35
CA SER A 68 -15.92 -13.51 -5.98
C SER A 68 -14.54 -13.01 -5.54
N ALA A 69 -13.95 -13.66 -4.54
CA ALA A 69 -12.59 -13.35 -4.08
C ALA A 69 -11.56 -13.49 -5.21
N PHE A 70 -11.68 -14.55 -6.02
CA PHE A 70 -10.81 -14.78 -7.18
C PHE A 70 -10.93 -13.66 -8.23
N GLY A 71 -12.16 -13.23 -8.55
CA GLY A 71 -12.37 -12.14 -9.50
C GLY A 71 -11.94 -10.78 -8.96
N PHE A 72 -12.03 -10.58 -7.63
CA PHE A 72 -11.47 -9.42 -6.96
C PHE A 72 -9.94 -9.39 -7.10
N GLN A 73 -9.27 -10.51 -6.80
CA GLN A 73 -7.82 -10.66 -6.94
C GLN A 73 -7.36 -10.42 -8.38
N LEU A 74 -7.96 -11.07 -9.37
CA LEU A 74 -7.60 -10.91 -10.78
C LEU A 74 -7.65 -9.45 -11.25
N LYS A 75 -8.64 -8.68 -10.78
CA LYS A 75 -8.74 -7.26 -11.12
C LYS A 75 -7.65 -6.41 -10.48
N ILE A 76 -7.25 -6.71 -9.24
CA ILE A 76 -6.11 -6.04 -8.61
C ILE A 76 -4.81 -6.37 -9.36
N GLU A 77 -4.61 -7.64 -9.72
CA GLU A 77 -3.45 -8.09 -10.47
C GLU A 77 -3.38 -7.41 -11.84
N LEU A 78 -4.51 -7.34 -12.57
CA LEU A 78 -4.58 -6.66 -13.87
C LEU A 78 -4.32 -5.16 -13.76
N ALA A 79 -4.93 -4.48 -12.78
CA ALA A 79 -4.70 -3.05 -12.54
C ALA A 79 -3.22 -2.77 -12.25
N THR A 80 -2.60 -3.60 -11.41
CA THR A 80 -1.17 -3.51 -11.08
C THR A 80 -0.30 -3.76 -12.31
N LEU A 81 -0.64 -4.75 -13.14
CA LEU A 81 0.07 -5.03 -14.38
C LEU A 81 0.02 -3.84 -15.34
N VAL A 82 -1.18 -3.32 -15.64
CA VAL A 82 -1.34 -2.18 -16.57
C VAL A 82 -0.61 -0.95 -16.05
N TYR A 83 -0.70 -0.68 -14.75
CA TYR A 83 0.06 0.39 -14.10
C TYR A 83 1.57 0.22 -14.32
N ASN A 84 2.08 -0.98 -14.09
CA ASN A 84 3.51 -1.28 -14.24
C ASN A 84 3.97 -1.20 -15.71
N LEU A 85 3.11 -1.56 -16.67
CA LEU A 85 3.41 -1.44 -18.10
C LEU A 85 3.67 0.01 -18.52
N GLY A 86 3.06 0.99 -17.84
CA GLY A 86 3.30 2.42 -18.10
C GLY A 86 4.73 2.91 -17.78
N PHE A 87 5.53 2.12 -17.05
CA PHE A 87 6.95 2.44 -16.82
C PHE A 87 7.88 1.87 -17.89
N PHE A 88 7.40 0.98 -18.75
CA PHE A 88 8.20 0.46 -19.84
C PHE A 88 8.07 1.41 -21.04
N GLU A 89 9.19 1.96 -21.51
CA GLU A 89 9.23 2.60 -22.82
C GLU A 89 9.12 1.51 -23.89
N PHE A 90 7.95 1.40 -24.51
CA PHE A 90 7.81 0.55 -25.69
C PHE A 90 8.56 1.24 -26.83
N VAL A 91 9.72 0.70 -27.20
CA VAL A 91 10.43 1.09 -28.42
C VAL A 91 9.48 0.84 -29.60
N THR A 92 8.99 1.92 -30.20
CA THR A 92 8.24 1.87 -31.45
C THR A 92 9.26 1.89 -32.59
N ASN A 93 9.35 0.78 -33.34
CA ASN A 93 10.12 0.70 -34.58
C ASN A 93 9.46 1.50 -35.71
#